data_AF-A0A7K2JFL6-F1
#
_entry.id   AF-A0A7K2JFL6-F1
#
_cell.length_a   1.000
_cell.length_b   1.000
_cell.length_c   1.000
_cell.angle_alpha   90.00
_cell.angle_beta   90.00
_cell.angle_gamma   90.00
#
_symmetry.space_group_name_H-M   'P 1'
#
loop_
_entity.id
_entity.type
_entity.pdbx_description
1 polymer ?
#
loop_
_entity_poly.entity_id
_entity_poly.type
_entity_poly.pdbx_seq_one_letter_code
_entity_poly.pdbx_strand_id
1 'polypeptide(L)'
;MTSAVAVDLGKTGCRAVLWDDTGPVRETHDVPGAPGLATRDGVTAARAAVRAAVLPLLERRPGLRPAALCVGAAGAASAPDAARALAEQLLTDLPVPRVAVTSDAV
;
A
#
# COMPACT_ATOMS: atom_id res chain seq x y z
N MET A 1 -19.80 -3.97 7.25
CA MET A 1 -18.71 -2.97 7.35
C MET A 1 -17.60 -3.43 6.45
N THR A 2 -17.41 -2.76 5.33
CA THR A 2 -16.32 -3.02 4.40
C THR A 2 -15.25 -1.97 4.62
N SER A 3 -14.02 -2.40 4.91
CA SER A 3 -12.88 -1.50 5.01
C SER A 3 -11.86 -1.78 3.92
N ALA A 4 -11.07 -0.77 3.57
CA ALA A 4 -9.96 -0.87 2.64
C ALA A 4 -8.77 -0.07 3.16
N VAL A 5 -7.56 -0.43 2.77
CA VAL A 5 -6.37 0.37 3.06
C VAL A 5 -5.94 1.04 1.76
N ALA A 6 -5.83 2.36 1.77
CA ALA A 6 -5.26 3.13 0.68
C ALA A 6 -3.83 3.52 1.05
N VAL A 7 -2.90 3.39 0.11
CA VAL A 7 -1.49 3.74 0.29
C VAL A 7 -1.06 4.68 -0.82
N ASP A 8 -0.48 5.80 -0.44
CA ASP A 8 0.23 6.73 -1.32
C ASP A 8 1.73 6.52 -1.13
N LEU A 9 2.37 5.87 -2.11
CA LEU A 9 3.79 5.54 -2.13
C LEU A 9 4.52 6.47 -3.10
N GLY A 10 4.99 7.59 -2.55
CA GLY A 10 5.91 8.50 -3.21
C GLY A 10 7.38 8.12 -2.99
N LYS A 11 8.26 8.94 -3.57
CA LYS A 11 9.71 8.75 -3.44
C LYS A 11 10.25 9.07 -2.04
N THR A 12 9.63 10.03 -1.37
CA THR A 12 10.07 10.56 -0.08
C THR A 12 9.23 10.02 1.08
N GLY A 13 7.95 9.75 0.86
CA GLY A 13 7.02 9.26 1.88
C GLY A 13 6.17 8.10 1.37
N CYS A 14 5.74 7.28 2.31
CA CYS A 14 4.74 6.23 2.12
C CYS A 14 3.67 6.40 3.21
N ARG A 15 2.46 6.78 2.81
CA ARG A 15 1.34 7.01 3.72
C ARG A 15 0.28 5.93 3.52
N ALA A 16 -0.06 5.23 4.58
CA ALA A 16 -1.21 4.34 4.61
C ALA A 16 -2.38 4.99 5.35
N VAL A 17 -3.59 4.75 4.86
CA VAL A 17 -4.85 5.22 5.45
C VAL A 17 -5.81 4.04 5.48
N LEU A 18 -6.37 3.75 6.66
CA LEU A 18 -7.50 2.84 6.77
C LEU A 18 -8.80 3.61 6.44
N TRP A 19 -9.60 3.08 5.53
CA TRP A 19 -10.91 3.62 5.14
C TRP A 19 -12.01 2.61 5.46
N ASP A 20 -13.17 3.06 5.94
CA ASP A 20 -14.35 2.24 6.17
C ASP A 20 -15.66 2.96 5.78
N ASP A 21 -16.74 2.19 5.70
CA ASP A 21 -18.07 2.63 5.26
C ASP A 21 -18.84 3.45 6.31
N THR A 22 -18.27 3.66 7.50
CA THR A 22 -18.95 4.29 8.64
C THR A 22 -18.66 5.78 8.79
N GLY A 23 -17.77 6.34 7.96
CA GLY A 23 -17.36 7.75 8.01
C GLY A 23 -15.84 7.88 8.09
N PRO A 24 -15.28 9.07 8.34
CA PRO A 24 -13.84 9.29 8.27
C PRO A 24 -13.13 8.74 9.51
N VAL A 25 -13.04 7.42 9.65
CA VAL A 25 -11.88 6.83 10.33
C VAL A 25 -10.69 7.13 9.43
N ARG A 26 -9.87 8.09 9.83
CA ARG A 26 -8.62 8.45 9.14
C ARG A 26 -7.46 8.10 10.05
N GLU A 27 -7.36 6.83 10.42
CA GLU A 27 -6.10 6.37 10.98
C GLU A 27 -5.08 6.35 9.85
N THR A 28 -4.07 7.20 9.99
CA THR A 28 -2.94 7.25 9.06
C THR A 28 -1.68 6.73 9.73
N HIS A 29 -0.75 6.29 8.91
CA HIS A 29 0.61 6.00 9.34
C HIS A 29 1.55 6.33 8.19
N ASP A 30 2.61 7.09 8.51
CA ASP A 30 3.55 7.65 7.56
C ASP A 30 4.93 7.09 7.85
N VAL A 31 5.61 6.63 6.80
CA VAL A 31 6.99 6.13 6.84
C VAL A 31 7.77 6.70 5.65
N PRO A 32 9.11 6.59 5.61
CA PRO A 32 9.87 6.95 4.42
C PRO A 32 9.40 6.20 3.16
N GLY A 33 9.48 6.88 2.01
CA GLY A 33 9.08 6.34 0.71
C GLY A 33 10.07 5.34 0.11
N ALA A 34 9.91 5.07 -1.20
CA ALA A 34 10.77 4.15 -1.94
C ALA A 34 11.27 4.78 -3.27
N PRO A 35 12.42 4.37 -3.83
CA PRO A 35 13.00 5.00 -5.03
C PRO A 35 12.12 5.01 -6.29
N GLY A 36 11.11 4.13 -6.35
CA GLY A 36 10.15 3.97 -7.44
C GLY A 36 10.22 2.60 -8.09
N LEU A 37 9.10 2.10 -8.64
CA LEU A 37 9.02 0.71 -9.13
C LEU A 37 9.92 0.42 -10.32
N ALA A 38 10.25 1.43 -11.12
CA ALA A 38 11.11 1.29 -12.29
C ALA A 38 12.62 1.24 -11.95
N THR A 39 13.02 1.45 -10.70
CA THR A 39 14.43 1.38 -10.30
C THR A 39 14.87 -0.06 -10.03
N ARG A 40 16.19 -0.27 -10.02
CA ARG A 40 16.76 -1.51 -9.46
C ARG A 40 16.26 -1.69 -8.02
N ASP A 41 15.82 -2.91 -7.70
CA ASP A 41 15.25 -3.28 -6.40
C ASP A 41 14.00 -2.47 -5.97
N GLY A 42 13.38 -1.73 -6.91
CA GLY A 42 12.25 -0.84 -6.63
C GLY A 42 11.05 -1.57 -6.03
N VAL A 43 10.74 -2.78 -6.51
CA VAL A 43 9.67 -3.64 -5.97
C VAL A 43 9.95 -4.03 -4.51
N THR A 44 11.18 -4.47 -4.21
CA THR A 44 11.57 -4.86 -2.85
C THR A 44 11.50 -3.68 -1.89
N ALA A 45 11.99 -2.51 -2.31
CA ALA A 45 11.92 -1.29 -1.50
C ALA A 45 10.46 -0.83 -1.28
N ALA A 46 9.64 -0.85 -2.33
CA ALA A 46 8.22 -0.50 -2.25
C ALA A 46 7.46 -1.44 -1.31
N ARG A 47 7.66 -2.75 -1.43
CA ARG A 47 7.09 -3.76 -0.55
C ARG A 47 7.43 -3.49 0.92
N ALA A 48 8.69 -3.19 1.21
CA ALA A 48 9.13 -2.88 2.57
C ALA A 48 8.43 -1.62 3.13
N ALA A 49 8.39 -0.54 2.34
CA ALA A 49 7.74 0.72 2.74
C ALA A 49 6.23 0.53 2.99
N VAL A 50 5.53 -0.16 2.08
CA VAL A 50 4.09 -0.45 2.21
C VAL A 50 3.82 -1.29 3.45
N ARG A 51 4.59 -2.34 3.71
CA ARG A 51 4.42 -3.15 4.93
C ARG A 51 4.63 -2.32 6.20
N ALA A 52 5.66 -1.49 6.22
CA ALA A 52 5.95 -0.61 7.36
C ALA A 52 4.84 0.44 7.58
N ALA A 53 4.19 0.90 6.52
CA ALA A 53 3.05 1.81 6.62
C ALA A 53 1.77 1.09 7.10
N VAL A 54 1.49 -0.11 6.57
CA VAL A 54 0.21 -0.81 6.76
C VAL A 54 0.14 -1.62 8.06
N LEU A 55 1.19 -2.35 8.44
CA LEU A 55 1.13 -3.26 9.60
C LEU A 55 0.74 -2.53 10.91
N PRO A 56 1.30 -1.36 11.26
CA PRO A 56 0.91 -0.64 12.47
C PRO A 56 -0.54 -0.16 12.48
N LEU A 57 -1.17 0.02 11.31
CA LEU A 57 -2.61 0.33 11.23
C LEU A 57 -3.46 -0.90 11.54
N LEU A 58 -3.07 -2.07 11.04
CA LEU A 58 -3.81 -3.32 11.27
C LEU A 58 -3.66 -3.80 12.71
N GLU A 59 -2.47 -3.62 13.31
CA GLU A 59 -2.20 -3.98 14.71
C GLU A 59 -3.02 -3.15 15.70
N ARG A 60 -3.28 -1.87 15.40
CA ARG A 60 -4.15 -0.99 16.21
C ARG A 60 -5.62 -1.40 16.20
N ARG A 61 -6.05 -2.22 15.22
CA ARG A 61 -7.44 -2.67 15.05
C ARG A 61 -7.50 -4.21 14.98
N PRO A 62 -7.21 -4.91 16.09
CA PRO A 62 -7.23 -6.37 16.11
C PRO A 62 -8.61 -6.90 15.69
N GLY A 63 -8.62 -7.85 14.76
CA GLY A 63 -9.84 -8.43 14.18
C GLY A 63 -10.34 -7.73 12.91
N LEU A 64 -9.83 -6.55 12.57
CA LEU A 64 -10.10 -5.93 11.29
C LEU A 64 -9.47 -6.73 10.14
N ARG A 65 -10.23 -6.93 9.07
CA ARG A 65 -9.77 -7.56 7.83
C ARG A 65 -10.19 -6.68 6.66
N PRO A 66 -9.31 -5.78 6.19
CA PRO A 66 -9.63 -4.96 5.02
C PRO A 66 -9.94 -5.84 3.82
N ALA A 67 -10.99 -5.49 3.10
CA ALA A 67 -11.41 -6.17 1.87
C ALA A 67 -10.44 -5.94 0.71
N ALA A 68 -9.64 -4.87 0.77
CA ALA A 68 -8.64 -4.55 -0.25
C ALA A 68 -7.51 -3.66 0.29
N LEU A 69 -6.36 -3.73 -0.38
CA LEU A 69 -5.28 -2.76 -0.32
C LEU A 69 -5.11 -2.12 -1.70
N CYS A 70 -5.15 -0.79 -1.76
CA CYS A 70 -4.94 -0.02 -2.98
C CYS A 70 -3.68 0.82 -2.82
N VAL A 71 -2.70 0.68 -3.72
CA VAL A 71 -1.42 1.39 -3.66
C VAL A 71 -1.27 2.27 -4.90
N GLY A 72 -1.18 3.58 -4.72
CA GLY A 72 -0.63 4.49 -5.72
C GLY A 72 0.88 4.51 -5.55
N ALA A 73 1.65 4.18 -6.59
CA ALA A 73 3.10 4.02 -6.51
C ALA A 73 3.85 4.76 -7.62
N ALA A 74 4.89 5.49 -7.23
CA ALA A 74 5.81 6.14 -8.16
C ALA A 74 6.41 5.14 -9.15
N GLY A 75 6.23 5.39 -10.44
CA GLY A 75 6.75 4.57 -11.54
C GLY A 75 5.88 3.36 -11.92
N ALA A 76 4.71 3.16 -11.29
CA ALA A 76 3.81 2.05 -11.64
C ALA A 76 3.30 2.13 -13.09
N ALA A 77 3.01 3.34 -13.59
CA ALA A 77 2.61 3.53 -14.99
C ALA A 77 3.72 3.14 -15.98
N SER A 78 4.99 3.31 -15.61
CA SER A 78 6.14 3.03 -16.47
C SER A 78 6.69 1.61 -16.33
N ALA A 79 6.29 0.87 -15.29
CA ALA A 79 6.76 -0.48 -15.00
C ALA A 79 5.60 -1.40 -14.58
N PRO A 80 4.68 -1.75 -15.51
CA PRO A 80 3.48 -2.54 -15.20
C PRO A 80 3.79 -3.93 -14.63
N ASP A 81 4.87 -4.57 -15.09
CA ASP A 81 5.32 -5.86 -14.53
C ASP A 81 5.81 -5.73 -13.08
N ALA A 82 6.49 -4.62 -12.75
CA ALA A 82 6.93 -4.32 -11.39
C ALA A 82 5.72 -4.02 -10.48
N ALA A 83 4.70 -3.31 -10.99
CA ALA A 83 3.46 -3.07 -10.27
C ALA A 83 2.70 -4.37 -9.98
N ARG A 84 2.62 -5.28 -10.96
CA ARG A 84 2.02 -6.61 -10.78
C ARG A 84 2.81 -7.46 -9.78
N ALA A 85 4.13 -7.49 -9.89
CA ALA A 85 4.98 -8.21 -8.93
C ALA A 85 4.83 -7.68 -7.50
N LEU A 86 4.73 -6.35 -7.32
CA LEU A 86 4.44 -5.75 -6.01
C LEU A 86 3.08 -6.21 -5.47
N ALA A 87 2.03 -6.23 -6.30
CA ALA A 87 0.70 -6.65 -5.88
C ALA A 87 0.70 -8.12 -5.40
N GLU A 88 1.33 -9.02 -6.15
CA GLU A 88 1.46 -10.44 -5.81
C GLU A 88 2.21 -10.66 -4.49
N GLN A 89 3.30 -9.91 -4.27
CA GLN A 89 4.07 -9.98 -3.02
C GLN A 89 3.27 -9.45 -1.83
N LEU A 90 2.56 -8.34 -1.98
CA LEU A 90 1.74 -7.76 -0.91
C LEU A 90 0.55 -8.64 -0.53
N LEU A 91 -0.05 -9.34 -1.50
CA LEU A 91 -1.10 -10.35 -1.24
C LEU A 91 -0.59 -11.49 -0.35
N THR A 92 0.69 -11.83 -0.44
CA THR A 92 1.30 -12.88 0.37
C THR A 92 1.65 -12.36 1.78
N ASP A 93 2.02 -11.09 1.91
CA ASP A 93 2.52 -10.53 3.17
C ASP A 93 1.45 -9.99 4.12
N LEU A 94 0.32 -9.56 3.57
CA LEU A 94 -0.68 -8.81 4.30
C LEU A 94 -2.00 -9.59 4.34
N PRO A 95 -2.75 -9.52 5.44
CA PRO A 95 -4.01 -10.25 5.60
C PRO A 95 -5.17 -9.55 4.87
N VAL A 96 -5.00 -9.34 3.56
CA VAL A 96 -5.99 -8.72 2.66
C VAL A 96 -6.25 -9.65 1.48
N PRO A 97 -7.51 -9.80 1.02
CA PRO A 97 -7.83 -10.75 -0.04
C PRO A 97 -7.58 -10.18 -1.45
N ARG A 98 -7.33 -8.87 -1.57
CA ARG A 98 -7.16 -8.16 -2.85
C ARG A 98 -6.12 -7.06 -2.72
N VAL A 99 -5.24 -6.94 -3.70
CA VAL A 99 -4.28 -5.83 -3.82
C VAL A 99 -4.37 -5.26 -5.23
N ALA A 100 -4.42 -3.93 -5.33
CA ALA A 100 -4.29 -3.20 -6.58
C ALA A 100 -3.12 -2.21 -6.47
N VAL A 101 -2.28 -2.16 -7.50
CA VAL A 101 -1.17 -1.18 -7.61
C VAL A 101 -1.41 -0.35 -8.87
N THR A 102 -1.41 0.97 -8.72
CA THR A 102 -1.61 1.94 -9.79
C THR A 102 -0.60 3.09 -9.65
N SER A 103 -0.59 4.05 -10.58
CA SER A 103 0.23 5.25 -10.47
C SER A 103 -0.23 6.12 -9.30
N ASP A 104 0.72 6.82 -8.69
CA ASP A 104 0.50 7.92 -7.73
C ASP A 104 0.07 9.24 -8.41
N ALA A 105 0.15 9.31 -9.75
CA ALA A 105 -0.27 10.44 -10.56
C ALA A 105 -1.78 10.38 -10.89
N VAL A 106 -2.40 11.57 -10.98
CA VAL A 106 -3.81 11.78 -11.38
C VAL A 106 -3.92 12.48 -12.72
#